data_AF-A0A2R7SJY0-F1
#
_entry.id   AF-A0A2R7SJY0-F1
#
_cell.length_a   1.000
_cell.length_b   1.000
_cell.length_c   1.000
_cell.angle_alpha   90.00
_cell.angle_beta   90.00
_cell.angle_gamma   90.00
#
_symmetry.space_group_name_H-M   'P 1'
#
loop_
_entity.id
_entity.type
_entity.pdbx_description
1 polymer ?
#
loop_
_entity_poly.entity_id
_entity_poly.type
_entity_poly.pdbx_seq_one_letter_code
_entity_poly.pdbx_strand_id
1 'polypeptide(L)'
;AMVVAVLLLCAAGLTAAVFQHEVASQTASCAMGLADKIVTALGLEELWPAVFMITANCAEAAAYRLLGLPYEVWSGLLFAGLAALGLVVLGKR
;
A
#
# COMPACT_ATOMS: atom_id res chain seq x y z
N ALA A 1 2.98 -1.43 24.90
CA ALA A 1 1.88 -2.03 24.11
C ALA A 1 1.55 -1.21 22.86
N MET A 2 1.15 0.07 23.01
CA MET A 2 0.72 0.89 21.87
C MET A 2 1.82 1.16 20.83
N VAL A 3 3.06 1.45 21.25
CA VAL A 3 4.23 1.59 20.35
C VAL A 3 4.40 0.36 19.46
N VAL A 4 4.32 -0.83 20.06
CA VAL A 4 4.52 -2.10 19.35
C VAL A 4 3.42 -2.29 18.30
N ALA A 5 2.17 -2.01 18.64
CA ALA A 5 1.06 -2.10 17.68
C ALA A 5 1.24 -1.14 16.49
N VAL A 6 1.64 0.11 16.75
CA VAL A 6 1.93 1.10 15.70
C VAL A 6 3.06 0.63 14.79
N LEU A 7 4.16 0.13 15.37
CA LEU A 7 5.29 -0.36 14.60
C LEU A 7 4.92 -1.58 13.74
N LEU A 8 4.13 -2.52 14.25
CA LEU A 8 3.66 -3.67 13.48
C LEU A 8 2.80 -3.24 12.29
N LEU A 9 1.88 -2.29 12.49
CA LEU A 9 1.06 -1.75 11.40
C LEU A 9 1.90 -1.02 10.35
N CYS A 10 2.87 -0.21 10.78
CA CYS A 10 3.76 0.48 9.87
C CYS A 10 4.67 -0.50 9.10
N ALA A 11 5.16 -1.54 9.75
CA ALA A 11 5.95 -2.60 9.12
C ALA A 11 5.13 -3.33 8.04
N ALA A 12 3.86 -3.66 8.32
CA ALA A 12 2.96 -4.26 7.33
C ALA A 12 2.71 -3.35 6.12
N GLY A 13 2.55 -2.04 6.35
CA GLY A 13 2.41 -1.06 5.26
C GLY A 13 3.67 -0.92 4.40
N LEU A 14 4.84 -0.92 5.04
CA LEU A 14 6.14 -0.91 4.37
C LEU A 14 6.37 -2.18 3.53
N THR A 15 6.07 -3.36 4.07
CA THR A 15 6.21 -4.61 3.30
C THR A 15 5.26 -4.66 2.11
N ALA A 16 4.02 -4.17 2.26
CA ALA A 16 3.08 -4.03 1.15
C ALA A 16 3.58 -3.05 0.07
N ALA A 17 4.21 -1.94 0.46
CA ALA A 17 4.81 -0.99 -0.48
C ALA A 17 6.00 -1.59 -1.24
N VAL A 18 6.89 -2.31 -0.55
CA VAL A 18 8.01 -3.02 -1.16
C VAL A 18 7.53 -4.10 -2.13
N PHE A 19 6.50 -4.86 -1.76
CA PHE A 19 5.91 -5.85 -2.66
C PHE A 19 5.30 -5.22 -3.91
N GLN A 20 4.64 -4.06 -3.79
CA GLN A 20 4.14 -3.32 -4.95
C GLN A 20 5.27 -2.86 -5.87
N HIS A 21 6.38 -2.38 -5.29
CA HIS A 21 7.53 -1.93 -6.07
C HIS A 21 8.25 -3.08 -6.77
N GLU A 22 8.52 -4.18 -6.07
CA GLU A 22 9.33 -5.28 -6.59
C GLU A 22 8.52 -6.26 -7.45
N VAL A 23 7.27 -6.55 -7.10
CA VAL A 23 6.49 -7.63 -7.74
C VAL A 23 5.39 -7.08 -8.63
N ALA A 24 4.57 -6.14 -8.12
CA ALA A 24 3.42 -5.64 -8.88
C ALA A 24 3.83 -4.77 -10.06
N SER A 25 4.85 -3.91 -9.92
CA SER A 25 5.30 -3.02 -10.99
C SER A 25 5.99 -3.75 -12.16
N GLN A 26 6.56 -4.94 -11.92
CA GLN A 26 7.30 -5.71 -12.92
C GLN A 26 6.43 -6.74 -13.66
N THR A 27 5.21 -7.01 -13.17
CA THR A 27 4.34 -8.03 -13.76
C THR A 27 3.52 -7.40 -14.89
N ALA A 28 3.96 -7.60 -16.14
CA ALA A 28 3.24 -7.19 -17.35
C ALA A 28 1.92 -7.96 -17.58
N SER A 29 1.68 -9.02 -16.81
CA SER A 29 0.42 -9.76 -16.80
C SER A 29 -0.57 -9.03 -15.90
N CYS A 30 -1.68 -8.59 -16.46
CA CYS A 30 -2.89 -8.09 -15.78
C CYS A 30 -3.54 -9.20 -14.91
N ALA A 31 -2.74 -9.92 -14.13
CA ALA A 31 -3.17 -11.00 -13.27
C ALA A 31 -3.64 -10.39 -11.95
N MET A 32 -4.88 -10.71 -11.57
CA MET A 32 -5.42 -10.34 -10.27
C MET A 32 -4.43 -10.68 -9.15
N GLY A 33 -3.92 -9.64 -8.50
CA GLY A 33 -3.10 -9.74 -7.32
C GLY A 33 -3.91 -10.29 -6.15
N LEU A 34 -3.22 -10.53 -5.03
CA LEU A 34 -3.88 -10.94 -3.80
C LEU A 34 -4.92 -9.90 -3.34
N ALA A 35 -4.62 -8.60 -3.53
CA ALA A 35 -5.51 -7.51 -3.19
C ALA A 35 -6.82 -7.57 -3.97
N ASP A 36 -6.74 -7.72 -5.30
CA ASP A 36 -7.91 -7.82 -6.17
C ASP A 36 -8.77 -9.04 -5.77
N LYS A 37 -8.15 -10.19 -5.55
CA LYS A 37 -8.85 -11.41 -5.11
C LYS A 37 -9.59 -11.23 -3.79
N ILE A 38 -8.99 -10.54 -2.82
CA ILE A 38 -9.62 -10.29 -1.53
C ILE A 38 -10.82 -9.33 -1.71
N VAL A 39 -10.63 -8.23 -2.44
CA VAL A 39 -11.66 -7.23 -2.69
C VAL A 39 -12.85 -7.83 -3.44
N THR A 40 -12.60 -8.64 -4.47
CA THR A 40 -13.64 -9.38 -5.19
C THR A 40 -14.29 -10.45 -4.32
N ALA A 41 -13.53 -11.24 -3.55
CA ALA A 41 -14.09 -12.30 -2.69
C ALA A 41 -14.99 -11.76 -1.58
N LEU A 42 -14.70 -10.55 -1.08
CA LEU A 42 -15.53 -9.87 -0.09
C LEU A 42 -16.70 -9.08 -0.73
N GLY A 43 -16.78 -9.00 -2.06
CA GLY A 43 -17.82 -8.25 -2.78
C GLY A 43 -17.73 -6.73 -2.58
N LEU A 44 -16.56 -6.20 -2.20
CA LEU A 44 -16.39 -4.79 -1.83
C LEU A 44 -16.55 -3.86 -3.04
N GLU A 45 -16.25 -4.34 -4.24
CA GLU A 45 -16.39 -3.60 -5.49
C GLU A 45 -17.85 -3.22 -5.76
N GLU A 46 -18.79 -4.12 -5.44
CA GLU A 46 -20.23 -3.88 -5.60
C GLU A 46 -20.80 -3.09 -4.42
N LEU A 47 -20.30 -3.34 -3.21
CA LEU A 47 -20.82 -2.71 -2.00
C LEU A 47 -20.43 -1.22 -1.90
N TRP A 48 -19.21 -0.87 -2.30
CA TRP A 48 -18.73 0.51 -2.29
C TRP A 48 -17.74 0.80 -3.44
N PRO A 49 -18.25 0.91 -4.67
CA PRO A 49 -17.42 1.01 -5.88
C PRO A 49 -16.52 2.24 -5.88
N ALA A 50 -16.97 3.37 -5.33
CA ALA A 50 -16.19 4.61 -5.29
C ALA A 50 -14.84 4.49 -4.54
N VAL A 51 -14.70 3.47 -3.68
CA VAL A 51 -13.49 3.26 -2.87
C VAL A 51 -12.72 2.01 -3.31
N PHE A 52 -13.43 0.93 -3.64
CA PHE A 52 -12.81 -0.39 -3.86
C PHE A 52 -12.78 -0.86 -5.30
N MET A 53 -13.40 -0.14 -6.24
CA MET A 53 -13.35 -0.53 -7.65
C MET A 53 -11.95 -0.35 -8.22
N ILE A 54 -11.39 -1.44 -8.75
CA ILE A 54 -10.08 -1.43 -9.40
C ILE A 54 -10.27 -0.96 -10.84
N THR A 55 -9.91 0.30 -11.11
CA THR A 55 -10.19 0.96 -12.40
C THR A 55 -8.97 1.12 -13.30
N ALA A 56 -7.76 1.02 -12.74
CA ALA A 56 -6.51 1.18 -13.49
C ALA A 56 -5.94 -0.18 -13.88
N ASN A 57 -5.40 -0.31 -15.09
CA ASN A 57 -4.60 -1.47 -15.46
C ASN A 57 -3.18 -1.35 -14.87
N CYS A 58 -2.50 -2.48 -14.62
CA CYS A 58 -1.19 -2.49 -13.95
C CYS A 58 -0.10 -1.68 -14.67
N ALA A 59 -0.15 -1.58 -16.01
CA ALA A 59 0.81 -0.79 -16.79
C ALA A 59 0.56 0.72 -16.68
N GLU A 60 -0.70 1.13 -16.57
CA GLU A 60 -1.07 2.53 -16.30
C GLU A 60 -0.69 2.93 -14.88
N ALA A 61 -0.99 2.08 -13.89
CA ALA A 61 -0.67 2.35 -12.48
C ALA A 61 0.85 2.58 -12.27
N ALA A 62 1.71 1.78 -12.90
CA ALA A 62 3.16 1.92 -12.81
C ALA A 62 3.71 3.17 -13.53
N ALA A 63 2.98 3.70 -14.51
CA ALA A 63 3.39 4.89 -15.26
C ALA A 63 3.11 6.20 -14.49
N TYR A 64 2.16 6.20 -13.56
CA TYR A 64 1.83 7.39 -12.78
C TYR A 64 2.94 7.74 -11.80
N ARG A 65 3.48 8.95 -11.96
CA ARG A 65 4.51 9.50 -11.08
C ARG A 65 4.03 10.77 -10.44
N LEU A 66 4.11 10.82 -9.12
CA LEU A 66 3.91 12.03 -8.33
C LEU A 66 5.29 12.62 -8.01
N LEU A 67 5.57 13.82 -8.49
CA LEU A 67 6.86 14.50 -8.33
C LEU A 67 8.07 13.64 -8.79
N GLY A 68 7.87 12.84 -9.85
CA GLY A 68 8.91 11.97 -10.40
C GLY A 68 9.10 10.63 -9.69
N LEU A 69 8.38 10.37 -8.59
CA LEU A 69 8.39 9.09 -7.88
C LEU A 69 7.06 8.36 -8.03
N PRO A 70 7.06 7.02 -8.09
CA PRO A 70 5.83 6.25 -8.18
C PRO A 70 5.10 6.22 -6.83
N TYR A 71 3.80 5.92 -6.84
CA TYR A 71 2.93 6.03 -5.66
C TYR A 71 3.28 5.03 -4.55
N GLU A 72 3.78 3.85 -4.89
CA GLU A 72 4.22 2.85 -3.92
C GLU A 72 5.41 3.36 -3.08
N VAL A 73 6.31 4.16 -3.68
CA VAL A 73 7.42 4.78 -2.95
C VAL A 73 6.90 5.82 -1.96
N TRP A 74 5.94 6.66 -2.38
CA TRP A 74 5.29 7.61 -1.49
C TRP A 74 4.58 6.93 -0.33
N SER A 75 3.91 5.82 -0.60
CA SER A 75 3.22 5.03 0.42
C SER A 75 4.21 4.43 1.42
N GLY A 76 5.32 3.86 0.94
CA GLY A 76 6.41 3.37 1.78
C GLY A 76 7.04 4.45 2.65
N LEU A 77 7.31 5.64 2.07
CA LEU A 77 7.82 6.81 2.81
C LEU A 77 6.84 7.27 3.90
N LEU A 78 5.54 7.26 3.63
CA LEU A 78 4.52 7.63 4.60
C LEU A 78 4.51 6.66 5.79
N PHE A 79 4.53 5.34 5.54
CA PHE A 79 4.60 4.34 6.61
C PHE A 79 5.92 4.41 7.40
N ALA A 80 7.05 4.67 6.73
CA ALA A 80 8.33 4.90 7.39
C ALA A 80 8.31 6.15 8.28
N GLY A 81 7.71 7.24 7.77
CA GLY A 81 7.51 8.48 8.53
C GLY A 81 6.63 8.28 9.76
N LEU A 82 5.52 7.55 9.62
CA LEU A 82 4.64 7.20 10.74
C LEU A 82 5.34 6.31 11.77
N ALA A 83 6.17 5.35 11.34
CA ALA A 83 6.97 4.54 12.26
C ALA A 83 7.96 5.41 13.06
N ALA A 84 8.67 6.33 12.38
CA ALA A 84 9.60 7.24 13.02
C ALA A 84 8.90 8.20 14.00
N LEU A 85 7.78 8.80 13.59
CA LEU A 85 6.96 9.65 14.45
C LEU A 85 6.40 8.86 15.64
N GLY A 86 5.97 7.63 15.43
CA GLY A 86 5.51 6.73 16.48
C GLY A 86 6.59 6.49 17.53
N LEU A 87 7.83 6.20 17.10
CA LEU A 87 8.97 6.05 17.99
C LEU A 87 9.28 7.33 18.76
N VAL A 88 9.28 8.48 18.09
CA VAL A 88 9.62 9.77 18.72
C VAL A 88 8.55 10.21 19.72
N VAL A 89 7.26 10.06 19.38
CA VAL A 89 6.15 10.57 20.19
C VAL A 89 5.82 9.61 21.31
N LEU A 90 5.71 8.31 21.02
CA LEU A 90 5.32 7.31 22.02
C LEU A 90 6.51 6.72 22.78
N GLY A 91 7.73 6.79 22.26
CA GLY A 91 8.93 6.35 22.97
C GLY A 91 9.46 7.34 24.02
N LYS A 92 8.94 8.58 24.01
CA LYS A 92 9.20 9.58 25.06
C LYS A 92 8.27 9.47 26.27
N ARG A 93 7.30 8.56 26.23
CA ARG A 93 6.37 8.28 27.34
C ARG A 93 6.77 6.99 28.05
#